data_AF-X6NLM7-F1
#
_entry.id   AF-X6NLM7-F1
#
_cell.length_a   1.000
_cell.length_b   1.000
_cell.length_c   1.000
_cell.angle_alpha   90.00
_cell.angle_beta   90.00
_cell.angle_gamma   90.00
#
_symmetry.space_group_name_H-M   'P 1'
#
loop_
_entity.id
_entity.type
_entity.pdbx_description
1 polymer ?
#
loop_
_entity_poly.entity_id
_entity_poly.type
_entity_poly.pdbx_seq_one_letter_code
_entity_poly.pdbx_strand_id
1 'polypeptide(L)'
;MNKKALLEQEKNDLFNNWFRYIATPLLLLHAFCYYYFKHSVKQKPSTNTNETVTEYVYQSSDVGLVMDLKEIFPWLYLQGHSFCAVSSVLCILFQKELLFRVSTHKDERQRFNPLIWNIHKFVGYVILCCVFTMDVCGYLMGAFSNWPSFDIFSIYFASPWPFMILGVFLSAKLQLWNFHRFMSNMLFKACVVTPVARFAGAIAQRYHQFGTSDEYNYYMGIALVTLLASVWQLYDFKYFDEKFFNHVYKNKTNTFTKNITFFVFMLFHVSFIIKWIEIYFQSIYFLSMFLMQSS
;
A
#
# COMPACT_ATOMS: atom_id res chain seq x y z
N MET A 1 -18.12 20.84 13.82
CA MET A 1 -18.58 19.73 12.95
C MET A 1 -19.76 19.05 13.63
N ASN A 2 -20.85 18.74 12.92
CA ASN A 2 -22.05 18.13 13.54
C ASN A 2 -21.75 16.69 13.99
N LYS A 3 -21.98 16.38 15.27
CA LYS A 3 -21.77 15.06 15.90
C LYS A 3 -22.43 13.92 15.11
N LYS A 4 -23.62 14.15 14.55
CA LYS A 4 -24.37 13.15 13.77
C LYS A 4 -23.64 12.76 12.48
N ALA A 5 -23.10 13.74 11.76
CA ALA A 5 -22.34 13.51 10.52
C ALA A 5 -21.02 12.77 10.79
N LEU A 6 -20.35 13.09 11.90
CA LEU A 6 -19.11 12.43 12.31
C LEU A 6 -19.38 10.94 12.63
N LEU A 7 -20.41 10.65 13.42
CA LEU A 7 -20.80 9.27 13.77
C LEU A 7 -21.28 8.45 12.56
N GLU A 8 -22.00 9.06 11.63
CA GLU A 8 -22.47 8.40 10.41
C GLU A 8 -21.31 8.07 9.46
N GLN A 9 -20.30 8.94 9.38
CA GLN A 9 -19.07 8.64 8.66
C GLN A 9 -18.25 7.56 9.39
N GLU A 10 -18.15 7.57 10.73
CA GLU A 10 -17.48 6.51 11.50
C GLU A 10 -18.11 5.13 11.23
N LYS A 11 -19.44 5.03 11.14
CA LYS A 11 -20.13 3.77 10.79
C LYS A 11 -19.77 3.24 9.40
N ASN A 12 -19.47 4.14 8.47
CA ASN A 12 -19.09 3.78 7.10
C ASN A 12 -17.58 3.56 6.95
N ASP A 13 -16.77 3.71 8.01
CA ASP A 13 -15.38 3.27 7.94
C ASP A 13 -15.30 1.76 7.92
N LEU A 14 -14.57 1.19 6.96
CA LEU A 14 -14.38 -0.26 6.94
C LEU A 14 -13.62 -0.73 8.19
N PHE A 15 -12.70 0.08 8.70
CA PHE A 15 -11.96 -0.24 9.94
C PHE A 15 -12.87 -0.23 11.18
N ASN A 16 -14.02 0.43 11.16
CA ASN A 16 -14.90 0.48 12.33
C ASN A 16 -15.98 -0.61 12.30
N ASN A 17 -15.98 -1.45 11.27
CA ASN A 17 -16.95 -2.53 11.07
C ASN A 17 -16.35 -3.91 11.43
N TRP A 18 -17.11 -4.98 11.14
CA TRP A 18 -16.71 -6.37 11.38
C TRP A 18 -15.30 -6.70 10.83
N PHE A 19 -14.90 -6.03 9.74
CA PHE A 19 -13.61 -6.20 9.10
C PHE A 19 -12.42 -5.99 10.05
N ARG A 20 -12.51 -5.09 11.03
CA ARG A 20 -11.46 -4.88 12.05
C ARG A 20 -11.12 -6.15 12.80
N TYR A 21 -12.13 -6.92 13.15
CA TYR A 21 -12.00 -8.12 13.96
C TYR A 21 -11.30 -9.25 13.20
N ILE A 22 -11.15 -9.12 11.88
CA ILE A 22 -10.43 -10.07 11.03
C ILE A 22 -9.09 -9.49 10.61
N ALA A 23 -9.08 -8.28 10.06
CA ALA A 23 -7.88 -7.64 9.54
C ALA A 23 -6.86 -7.35 10.63
N THR A 24 -7.28 -6.86 11.81
CA THR A 24 -6.34 -6.51 12.88
C THR A 24 -5.60 -7.73 13.42
N PRO A 25 -6.25 -8.85 13.81
CA PRO A 25 -5.53 -10.06 14.22
C PRO A 25 -4.60 -10.61 13.14
N LEU A 26 -5.01 -10.61 11.86
CA LEU A 26 -4.17 -11.09 10.76
C LEU A 26 -2.93 -10.21 10.55
N LEU A 27 -3.08 -8.90 10.60
CA LEU A 27 -1.97 -7.96 10.47
C LEU A 27 -1.02 -8.02 11.67
N LEU A 28 -1.56 -8.19 12.88
CA LEU A 28 -0.75 -8.41 14.08
C LEU A 28 -0.02 -9.74 14.04
N LEU A 29 -0.67 -10.81 13.57
CA LEU A 29 -0.04 -12.11 13.37
C LEU A 29 1.08 -12.01 12.32
N HIS A 30 0.85 -11.30 11.22
CA HIS A 30 1.89 -11.05 10.21
C HIS A 30 3.10 -10.31 10.81
N ALA A 31 2.86 -9.26 11.60
CA ALA A 31 3.92 -8.54 12.29
C ALA A 31 4.66 -9.43 13.31
N PHE A 32 3.91 -10.21 14.10
CA PHE A 32 4.47 -11.16 15.05
C PHE A 32 5.36 -12.19 14.34
N CYS A 33 4.87 -12.79 13.26
CA CYS A 33 5.62 -13.76 12.51
C CYS A 33 6.92 -13.17 11.97
N TYR A 34 6.88 -11.94 11.45
CA TYR A 34 8.07 -11.23 10.98
C TYR A 34 9.13 -11.04 12.09
N TYR A 35 8.72 -10.59 13.29
CA TYR A 35 9.67 -10.32 14.38
C TYR A 35 10.22 -11.59 15.03
N TYR A 36 9.41 -12.65 15.16
CA TYR A 36 9.79 -13.85 15.89
C TYR A 36 10.38 -14.96 15.03
N PHE A 37 9.89 -15.15 13.81
CA PHE A 37 10.36 -16.20 12.91
C PHE A 37 11.43 -15.68 11.94
N LYS A 38 12.36 -14.85 12.43
CA LYS A 38 13.39 -14.17 11.63
C LYS A 38 13.92 -15.11 10.54
N HIS A 39 13.57 -14.76 9.32
CA HIS A 39 13.49 -15.72 8.26
C HIS A 39 14.83 -15.98 7.56
N SER A 40 15.03 -17.22 7.13
CA SER A 40 16.25 -17.68 6.48
C SER A 40 16.23 -17.33 5.00
N VAL A 41 16.86 -16.22 4.64
CA VAL A 41 17.19 -15.93 3.24
C VAL A 41 18.24 -16.92 2.76
N LYS A 42 17.94 -17.66 1.68
CA LYS A 42 18.95 -18.47 0.99
C LYS A 42 19.25 -17.81 -0.35
N GLN A 43 20.50 -17.40 -0.52
CA GLN A 43 21.05 -17.06 -1.83
C GLN A 43 21.90 -18.23 -2.28
N LYS A 44 21.64 -18.74 -3.48
CA LYS A 44 22.48 -19.77 -4.08
C LYS A 44 23.03 -19.23 -5.40
N PRO A 45 24.33 -19.41 -5.68
CA PRO A 45 24.84 -19.17 -7.03
C PRO A 45 24.15 -20.15 -7.99
N SER A 46 23.60 -19.62 -9.08
CA SER A 46 23.11 -20.40 -10.21
C SER A 46 24.30 -20.73 -11.10
N THR A 47 24.65 -22.02 -11.21
CA THR A 47 25.68 -22.47 -12.14
C THR A 47 25.07 -22.63 -13.53
N ASN A 48 25.13 -21.57 -14.35
CA ASN A 48 24.97 -21.72 -15.79
C ASN A 48 26.28 -22.29 -16.36
N THR A 49 26.20 -23.45 -17.00
CA THR A 49 27.33 -24.31 -17.35
C THR A 49 28.21 -23.82 -18.50
N ASN A 50 28.02 -22.61 -19.06
CA ASN A 50 28.81 -22.19 -20.23
C ASN A 50 29.26 -20.73 -20.32
N GLU A 51 28.92 -19.81 -19.41
CA GLU A 51 29.41 -18.41 -19.52
C GLU A 51 29.69 -17.78 -18.15
N THR A 52 30.64 -16.86 -18.12
CA THR A 52 31.23 -16.14 -16.98
C THR A 52 30.27 -15.25 -16.16
N VAL A 53 28.96 -15.42 -16.27
CA VAL A 53 27.96 -14.64 -15.52
C VAL A 53 27.44 -15.49 -14.36
N THR A 54 27.85 -15.14 -13.13
CA THR A 54 27.31 -15.77 -11.92
C THR A 54 25.98 -15.11 -11.58
N GLU A 55 24.86 -15.73 -11.97
CA GLU A 55 23.53 -15.31 -11.52
C GLU A 55 23.25 -15.85 -10.11
N TYR A 56 22.50 -15.11 -9.30
CA TYR A 56 22.11 -15.55 -7.96
C TYR A 56 20.61 -15.77 -7.90
N VAL A 57 20.17 -16.90 -7.36
CA VAL A 57 18.76 -17.14 -7.05
C VAL A 57 18.53 -16.77 -5.59
N TYR A 58 17.65 -15.80 -5.38
CA TYR A 58 17.11 -15.45 -4.07
C TYR A 58 15.81 -16.22 -3.84
N GLN A 59 15.77 -16.98 -2.74
CA GLN A 59 14.57 -17.66 -2.30
C GLN A 59 14.23 -17.23 -0.87
N SER A 60 13.09 -16.55 -0.71
CA SER A 60 12.50 -16.29 0.60
C SER A 60 11.49 -17.38 0.94
N SER A 61 11.74 -18.09 2.04
CA SER A 61 10.80 -19.09 2.58
C SER A 61 9.46 -18.51 3.05
N ASP A 62 9.35 -17.18 3.12
CA ASP A 62 8.43 -16.47 4.03
C ASP A 62 7.34 -15.79 3.22
N VAL A 63 7.76 -15.22 2.09
CA VAL A 63 6.88 -14.69 1.06
C VAL A 63 6.79 -15.64 -0.13
N GLY A 64 7.45 -16.80 -0.07
CA GLY A 64 7.47 -17.80 -1.15
C GLY A 64 8.12 -17.31 -2.43
N LEU A 65 8.73 -16.12 -2.41
CA LEU A 65 9.27 -15.42 -3.55
C LEU A 65 10.61 -16.02 -3.96
N VAL A 66 10.66 -16.50 -5.20
CA VAL A 66 11.88 -16.80 -5.94
C VAL A 66 12.16 -15.64 -6.90
N MET A 67 13.36 -15.08 -6.84
CA MET A 67 13.84 -14.02 -7.72
C MET A 67 15.24 -14.32 -8.24
N ASP A 68 15.46 -14.00 -9.51
CA ASP A 68 16.75 -14.03 -10.16
C ASP A 68 17.43 -12.67 -10.00
N LEU A 69 18.71 -12.70 -9.60
CA LEU A 69 19.49 -11.53 -9.27
C LEU A 69 20.77 -11.46 -10.11
N LYS A 70 21.12 -10.23 -10.50
CA LYS A 70 22.39 -9.88 -11.18
C LYS A 70 23.60 -10.06 -10.28
N GLU A 71 23.41 -9.79 -8.99
CA GLU A 71 24.46 -9.72 -7.99
C GLU A 71 23.93 -10.18 -6.62
N ILE A 72 24.83 -10.30 -5.64
CA ILE A 72 24.48 -10.63 -4.25
C ILE A 72 23.50 -9.59 -3.70
N PHE A 73 22.35 -10.06 -3.21
CA PHE A 73 21.30 -9.16 -2.73
C PHE A 73 21.77 -8.38 -1.48
N PRO A 74 21.61 -7.05 -1.45
CA PRO A 74 21.93 -6.24 -0.28
C PRO A 74 20.91 -6.48 0.84
N TRP A 75 21.25 -7.36 1.79
CA TRP A 75 20.36 -7.74 2.89
C TRP A 75 19.83 -6.55 3.70
N LEU A 76 20.61 -5.47 3.79
CA LEU A 76 20.24 -4.25 4.51
C LEU A 76 18.99 -3.60 3.91
N TYR A 77 18.88 -3.55 2.58
CA TYR A 77 17.72 -2.95 1.92
C TYR A 77 16.46 -3.78 2.14
N LEU A 78 16.59 -5.10 2.09
CA LEU A 78 15.49 -6.01 2.37
C LEU A 78 14.99 -5.91 3.82
N GLN A 79 15.92 -5.89 4.78
CA GLN A 79 15.57 -5.76 6.19
C GLN A 79 14.98 -4.38 6.48
N GLY A 80 15.55 -3.31 5.92
CA GLY A 80 15.00 -1.95 6.01
C GLY A 80 13.58 -1.87 5.45
N HIS A 81 13.38 -2.36 4.22
CA HIS A 81 12.08 -2.40 3.56
C HIS A 81 11.04 -3.15 4.40
N SER A 82 11.39 -4.36 4.86
CA SER A 82 10.46 -5.21 5.62
C SER A 82 10.17 -4.67 7.01
N PHE A 83 11.19 -4.13 7.70
CA PHE A 83 11.03 -3.50 9.00
C PHE A 83 10.12 -2.28 8.93
N CYS A 84 10.33 -1.40 7.94
CA CYS A 84 9.51 -0.22 7.72
C CYS A 84 8.07 -0.60 7.32
N ALA A 85 7.88 -1.61 6.47
CA ALA A 85 6.57 -2.12 6.11
C ALA A 85 5.80 -2.60 7.35
N VAL A 86 6.38 -3.47 8.17
CA VAL A 86 5.73 -3.99 9.38
C VAL A 86 5.50 -2.90 10.43
N SER A 87 6.47 -2.01 10.64
CA SER A 87 6.31 -0.88 11.56
C SER A 87 5.18 0.06 11.12
N SER A 88 5.04 0.30 9.81
CA SER A 88 3.95 1.11 9.27
C SER A 88 2.58 0.49 9.55
N VAL A 89 2.44 -0.84 9.38
CA VAL A 89 1.20 -1.59 9.70
C VAL A 89 0.81 -1.38 11.16
N LEU A 90 1.75 -1.59 12.10
CA LEU A 90 1.49 -1.43 13.53
C LEU A 90 1.09 -0.01 13.88
N CYS A 91 1.79 0.98 13.34
CA CYS A 91 1.50 2.39 13.58
C CYS A 91 0.13 2.79 13.01
N ILE A 92 -0.24 2.30 11.82
CA ILE A 92 -1.54 2.58 11.20
C ILE A 92 -2.68 1.95 12.01
N LEU A 93 -2.51 0.70 12.47
CA LEU A 93 -3.49 0.05 13.35
C LEU A 93 -3.68 0.84 14.65
N PHE A 94 -2.57 1.28 15.25
CA PHE A 94 -2.61 2.14 16.43
C PHE A 94 -3.35 3.46 16.16
N GLN A 95 -3.06 4.14 15.05
CA GLN A 95 -3.74 5.37 14.66
C GLN A 95 -5.24 5.20 14.48
N LYS A 96 -5.65 4.12 13.79
CA LYS A 96 -7.05 3.83 13.54
C LYS A 96 -7.80 3.52 14.83
N GLU A 97 -7.20 2.72 15.72
CA GLU A 97 -7.77 2.42 17.02
C GLU A 97 -7.84 3.67 17.92
N LEU A 98 -6.79 4.51 17.92
CA LEU A 98 -6.78 5.78 18.66
C LEU A 98 -7.93 6.68 18.22
N LEU A 99 -8.11 6.88 16.91
CA LEU A 99 -9.18 7.71 16.36
C LEU A 99 -10.56 7.12 16.63
N PHE A 100 -10.73 5.80 16.56
CA PHE A 100 -11.98 5.13 16.92
C PHE A 100 -12.36 5.37 18.38
N ARG A 101 -11.40 5.24 19.31
CA ARG A 101 -11.64 5.50 20.74
C ARG A 101 -11.98 6.96 21.00
N VAL A 102 -11.28 7.88 20.34
CA VAL A 102 -11.57 9.31 20.41
C VAL A 102 -12.98 9.60 19.87
N SER A 103 -13.35 9.08 18.70
CA SER A 103 -14.64 9.39 18.08
C SER A 103 -15.84 8.85 18.86
N THR A 104 -15.66 7.73 19.56
CA THR A 104 -16.69 7.07 20.37
C THR A 104 -16.73 7.53 21.84
N HIS A 105 -15.78 8.37 22.28
CA HIS A 105 -15.73 8.83 23.66
C HIS A 105 -16.91 9.76 24.01
N LYS A 106 -17.53 9.54 25.19
CA LYS A 106 -18.70 10.32 25.63
C LYS A 106 -18.35 11.77 26.00
N ASP A 107 -17.22 11.96 26.68
CA ASP A 107 -16.73 13.27 27.14
C ASP A 107 -16.03 14.06 26.02
N GLU A 108 -16.45 15.29 25.78
CA GLU A 108 -15.84 16.22 24.81
C GLU A 108 -14.41 16.62 25.17
N ARG A 109 -14.09 16.76 26.47
CA ARG A 109 -12.74 17.13 26.90
C ARG A 109 -11.71 16.09 26.48
N GLN A 110 -12.09 14.81 26.53
CA GLN A 110 -11.24 13.71 26.07
C GLN A 110 -11.15 13.66 24.53
N ARG A 111 -12.24 13.99 23.83
CA ARG A 111 -12.25 14.04 22.35
C ARG A 111 -11.31 15.10 21.79
N PHE A 112 -11.20 16.23 22.48
CA PHE A 112 -10.36 17.34 22.08
C PHE A 112 -9.07 17.44 22.92
N ASN A 113 -8.66 16.34 23.57
CA ASN A 113 -7.46 16.32 24.40
C ASN A 113 -6.20 16.61 23.53
N PRO A 114 -5.48 17.72 23.78
CA PRO A 114 -4.31 18.11 22.97
C PRO A 114 -3.21 17.04 22.94
N LEU A 115 -3.03 16.29 24.03
CA LEU A 115 -2.04 15.23 24.10
C LEU A 115 -2.33 14.12 23.09
N ILE A 116 -3.59 13.70 22.98
CA ILE A 116 -4.02 12.66 22.03
C ILE A 116 -3.76 13.11 20.59
N TRP A 117 -4.10 14.36 20.27
CA TRP A 117 -3.85 14.93 18.95
C TRP A 117 -2.35 15.09 18.65
N ASN A 118 -1.52 15.35 19.65
CA ASN A 118 -0.07 15.35 19.49
C ASN A 118 0.50 13.96 19.23
N ILE A 119 -0.02 12.93 19.93
CA ILE A 119 0.32 11.53 19.67
C ILE A 119 -0.09 11.13 18.24
N HIS A 120 -1.31 11.49 17.82
CA HIS A 120 -1.79 11.28 16.45
C HIS A 120 -0.87 11.93 15.41
N LYS A 121 -0.44 13.19 15.61
CA LYS A 121 0.51 13.82 14.68
C LYS A 121 1.87 13.11 14.67
N PHE A 122 2.42 12.81 15.83
CA PHE A 122 3.73 12.16 15.96
C PHE A 122 3.75 10.80 15.26
N VAL A 123 2.79 9.93 15.57
CA VAL A 123 2.70 8.62 14.93
C VAL A 123 2.43 8.76 13.43
N GLY A 124 1.70 9.80 13.01
CA GLY A 124 1.50 10.14 11.59
C GLY A 124 2.83 10.37 10.87
N TYR A 125 3.74 11.16 11.47
CA TYR A 125 5.08 11.38 10.91
C TYR A 125 5.92 10.11 10.88
N VAL A 126 5.83 9.27 11.91
CA VAL A 126 6.51 7.96 11.92
C VAL A 126 6.04 7.10 10.75
N ILE A 127 4.73 7.03 10.50
CA ILE A 127 4.17 6.27 9.37
C ILE A 127 4.70 6.79 8.03
N LEU A 128 4.68 8.12 7.83
CA LEU A 128 5.19 8.73 6.59
C LEU A 128 6.67 8.43 6.38
N CYS A 129 7.47 8.49 7.45
CA CYS A 129 8.89 8.13 7.42
C CYS A 129 9.10 6.65 7.07
N CYS A 130 8.33 5.74 7.68
CA CYS A 130 8.38 4.31 7.38
C CYS A 130 8.02 4.05 5.91
N VAL A 131 6.94 4.64 5.41
CA VAL A 131 6.51 4.50 4.01
C VAL A 131 7.58 4.98 3.05
N PHE A 132 8.12 6.18 3.29
CA PHE A 132 9.19 6.74 2.45
C PHE A 132 10.43 5.85 2.44
N THR A 133 10.87 5.39 3.61
CA THR A 133 12.06 4.54 3.74
C THR A 133 11.83 3.18 3.09
N MET A 134 10.64 2.59 3.26
CA MET A 134 10.23 1.35 2.61
C MET A 134 10.34 1.48 1.09
N ASP A 135 9.81 2.55 0.51
CA ASP A 135 9.86 2.81 -0.93
C ASP A 135 11.30 3.00 -1.43
N VAL A 136 12.11 3.79 -0.73
CA VAL A 136 13.53 3.99 -1.09
C VAL A 136 14.26 2.64 -1.08
N CYS A 137 14.09 1.82 -0.05
CA CYS A 137 14.67 0.49 -0.02
C CYS A 137 14.15 -0.40 -1.16
N GLY A 138 12.85 -0.32 -1.48
CA GLY A 138 12.22 -1.05 -2.59
C GLY A 138 12.85 -0.69 -3.93
N TYR A 139 13.00 0.61 -4.20
CA TYR A 139 13.61 1.12 -5.41
C TYR A 139 15.09 0.71 -5.52
N LEU A 140 15.86 0.85 -4.45
CA LEU A 140 17.28 0.46 -4.43
C LEU A 140 17.50 -1.03 -4.64
N MET A 141 16.56 -1.90 -4.24
CA MET A 141 16.63 -3.33 -4.52
C MET A 141 16.47 -3.65 -6.02
N GLY A 142 15.92 -2.73 -6.83
CA GLY A 142 15.65 -2.98 -8.24
C GLY A 142 16.87 -3.11 -9.14
N ALA A 143 17.94 -2.38 -8.82
CA ALA A 143 19.21 -2.49 -9.53
C ALA A 143 19.78 -3.94 -9.50
N PHE A 144 19.38 -4.74 -8.51
CA PHE A 144 19.85 -6.10 -8.31
C PHE A 144 18.97 -7.17 -8.98
N SER A 145 17.79 -6.81 -9.48
CA SER A 145 16.87 -7.77 -10.13
C SER A 145 17.24 -8.02 -11.60
N ASN A 146 17.13 -9.28 -12.03
CA ASN A 146 17.22 -9.68 -13.43
C ASN A 146 15.93 -9.43 -14.23
N TRP A 147 14.82 -9.08 -13.59
CA TRP A 147 13.55 -8.85 -14.28
C TRP A 147 13.64 -7.60 -15.18
N PRO A 148 13.51 -7.73 -16.53
CA PRO A 148 13.79 -6.64 -17.47
C PRO A 148 12.89 -5.41 -17.33
N SER A 149 11.79 -5.51 -16.57
CA SER A 149 10.86 -4.41 -16.33
C SER A 149 10.79 -3.99 -14.87
N PHE A 150 11.73 -4.43 -14.02
CA PHE A 150 11.72 -4.13 -12.59
C PHE A 150 11.79 -2.62 -12.29
N ASP A 151 12.65 -1.88 -13.00
CA ASP A 151 12.81 -0.44 -12.78
C ASP A 151 11.51 0.33 -13.09
N ILE A 152 10.88 -0.01 -14.21
CA ILE A 152 9.59 0.55 -14.64
C ILE A 152 8.51 0.17 -13.61
N PHE A 153 8.41 -1.12 -13.26
CA PHE A 153 7.51 -1.61 -12.22
C PHE A 153 7.71 -0.89 -10.88
N SER A 154 8.95 -0.63 -10.47
CA SER A 154 9.29 -0.01 -9.18
C SER A 154 8.93 1.47 -9.15
N ILE A 155 9.20 2.21 -10.22
CA ILE A 155 8.76 3.60 -10.36
C ILE A 155 7.24 3.67 -10.26
N TYR A 156 6.55 2.75 -10.93
CA TYR A 156 5.09 2.68 -10.86
C TYR A 156 4.59 2.24 -9.49
N PHE A 157 5.24 1.30 -8.82
CA PHE A 157 4.85 0.87 -7.49
C PHE A 157 5.09 1.97 -6.43
N ALA A 158 6.18 2.74 -6.55
CA ALA A 158 6.58 3.80 -5.62
C ALA A 158 5.83 5.14 -5.85
N SER A 159 5.46 5.46 -7.09
CA SER A 159 4.88 6.76 -7.44
C SER A 159 3.57 7.18 -6.72
N PRO A 160 2.65 6.30 -6.31
CA PRO A 160 1.47 6.71 -5.53
C PRO A 160 1.84 7.29 -4.15
N TRP A 161 3.00 6.91 -3.61
CA TRP A 161 3.36 7.22 -2.22
C TRP A 161 3.77 8.68 -2.01
N PRO A 162 4.59 9.34 -2.86
CA PRO A 162 4.81 10.78 -2.78
C PRO A 162 3.51 11.58 -2.81
N PHE A 163 2.56 11.23 -3.70
CA PHE A 163 1.26 11.90 -3.75
C PHE A 163 0.42 11.63 -2.51
N MET A 164 0.50 10.42 -1.94
CA MET A 164 -0.19 10.09 -0.71
C MET A 164 0.42 10.81 0.50
N ILE A 165 1.74 10.89 0.60
CA ILE A 165 2.46 11.64 1.64
C ILE A 165 2.06 13.11 1.58
N LEU A 166 2.14 13.73 0.40
CA LEU A 166 1.70 15.11 0.18
C LEU A 166 0.21 15.28 0.49
N GLY A 167 -0.63 14.33 0.06
CA GLY A 167 -2.06 14.33 0.32
C GLY A 167 -2.38 14.31 1.81
N VAL A 168 -1.74 13.44 2.59
CA VAL A 168 -1.90 13.36 4.05
C VAL A 168 -1.45 14.67 4.72
N PHE A 169 -0.31 15.23 4.29
CA PHE A 169 0.24 16.45 4.87
C PHE A 169 -0.64 17.68 4.57
N LEU A 170 -1.06 17.84 3.32
CA LEU A 170 -1.88 18.97 2.88
C LEU A 170 -3.31 18.90 3.43
N SER A 171 -3.80 17.69 3.70
CA SER A 171 -5.15 17.42 4.23
C SER A 171 -5.25 17.46 5.75
N ALA A 172 -4.13 17.59 6.48
CA ALA A 172 -4.07 17.68 7.94
C ALA A 172 -4.61 19.02 8.50
N LYS A 173 -5.74 19.47 7.98
CA LYS A 173 -6.48 20.67 8.38
C LYS A 173 -7.92 20.25 8.67
N LEU A 174 -8.55 20.88 9.66
CA LEU A 174 -9.94 20.57 10.06
C LEU A 174 -10.92 20.64 8.88
N GLN A 175 -10.70 21.58 7.96
CA GLN A 175 -11.52 21.79 6.75
C GLN A 175 -11.39 20.66 5.72
N LEU A 176 -10.29 19.92 5.75
CA LEU A 176 -9.96 18.84 4.81
C LEU A 176 -10.01 17.47 5.50
N TRP A 177 -10.64 17.37 6.67
CA TRP A 177 -10.75 16.14 7.45
C TRP A 177 -11.24 14.94 6.62
N ASN A 178 -12.26 15.14 5.78
CA ASN A 178 -12.78 14.07 4.91
C ASN A 178 -11.69 13.56 3.94
N PHE A 179 -10.90 14.47 3.38
CA PHE A 179 -9.83 14.12 2.44
C PHE A 179 -8.67 13.44 3.17
N HIS A 180 -8.30 13.92 4.35
CA HIS A 180 -7.31 13.26 5.21
C HIS A 180 -7.71 11.83 5.55
N ARG A 181 -8.99 11.64 5.87
CA ARG A 181 -9.54 10.32 6.17
C ARG A 181 -9.55 9.41 4.95
N PHE A 182 -9.93 9.91 3.77
CA PHE A 182 -9.85 9.16 2.52
C PHE A 182 -8.43 8.67 2.24
N MET A 183 -7.43 9.55 2.34
CA MET A 183 -6.02 9.20 2.16
C MET A 183 -5.55 8.21 3.24
N SER A 184 -5.97 8.39 4.49
CA SER A 184 -5.66 7.47 5.59
C SER A 184 -6.30 6.08 5.41
N ASN A 185 -7.51 6.00 4.86
CA ASN A 185 -8.18 4.72 4.56
C ASN A 185 -7.46 3.98 3.44
N MET A 186 -7.04 4.68 2.39
CA MET A 186 -6.23 4.09 1.32
C MET A 186 -4.92 3.50 1.86
N LEU A 187 -4.23 4.23 2.74
CA LEU A 187 -3.00 3.76 3.37
C LEU A 187 -3.24 2.47 4.20
N PHE A 188 -4.34 2.40 4.96
CA PHE A 188 -4.72 1.18 5.66
C PHE A 188 -5.05 0.03 4.71
N LYS A 189 -5.74 0.28 3.59
CA LYS A 189 -5.99 -0.75 2.58
C LYS A 189 -4.71 -1.28 2.00
N ALA A 190 -3.72 -0.43 1.70
CA ALA A 190 -2.42 -0.86 1.22
C ALA A 190 -1.75 -1.84 2.21
N CYS A 191 -1.86 -1.59 3.51
CA CYS A 191 -1.37 -2.50 4.56
C CYS A 191 -2.07 -3.86 4.59
N VAL A 192 -3.35 -3.93 4.24
CA VAL A 192 -4.10 -5.20 4.11
C VAL A 192 -3.78 -5.90 2.80
N VAL A 193 -3.79 -5.15 1.71
CA VAL A 193 -3.69 -5.65 0.34
C VAL A 193 -2.30 -6.20 0.07
N THR A 194 -1.25 -5.56 0.57
CA THR A 194 0.14 -5.99 0.36
C THR A 194 0.41 -7.43 0.81
N PRO A 195 0.13 -7.85 2.06
CA PRO A 195 0.34 -9.24 2.47
C PRO A 195 -0.56 -10.22 1.72
N VAL A 196 -1.80 -9.84 1.39
CA VAL A 196 -2.71 -10.68 0.58
C VAL A 196 -2.17 -10.86 -0.84
N ALA A 197 -1.65 -9.80 -1.45
CA ALA A 197 -1.04 -9.80 -2.77
C ALA A 197 0.20 -10.70 -2.80
N ARG A 198 1.05 -10.63 -1.77
CA ARG A 198 2.21 -11.52 -1.64
C ARG A 198 1.81 -12.98 -1.47
N PHE A 199 0.76 -13.26 -0.69
CA PHE A 199 0.23 -14.62 -0.53
C PHE A 199 -0.35 -15.16 -1.85
N ALA A 200 -1.13 -14.35 -2.57
CA ALA A 200 -1.68 -14.71 -3.87
C ALA A 200 -0.57 -14.95 -4.91
N GLY A 201 0.47 -14.12 -4.92
CA GLY A 201 1.67 -14.31 -5.75
C GLY A 201 2.38 -15.62 -5.43
N ALA A 202 2.61 -15.92 -4.15
CA ALA A 202 3.24 -17.17 -3.73
C ALA A 202 2.40 -18.40 -4.12
N ILE A 203 1.08 -18.31 -4.02
CA ILE A 203 0.16 -19.35 -4.51
C ILE A 203 0.32 -19.52 -6.02
N ALA A 204 0.20 -18.44 -6.80
CA ALA A 204 0.31 -18.49 -8.25
C ALA A 204 1.65 -19.07 -8.72
N GLN A 205 2.75 -18.73 -8.04
CA GLN A 205 4.07 -19.28 -8.28
C GLN A 205 4.15 -20.79 -7.98
N ARG A 206 3.49 -21.28 -6.92
CA ARG A 206 3.49 -22.72 -6.55
C ARG A 206 2.60 -23.60 -7.43
N TYR A 207 1.53 -23.05 -8.00
CA TYR A 207 0.58 -23.80 -8.82
C TYR A 207 1.02 -23.93 -10.29
N HIS A 208 2.14 -23.31 -10.69
CA HIS A 208 2.56 -23.35 -12.08
C HIS A 208 3.32 -24.64 -12.44
N GLN A 209 2.71 -25.39 -13.38
CA GLN A 209 3.31 -26.47 -14.17
C GLN A 209 3.58 -26.03 -15.63
N PHE A 210 3.28 -24.78 -15.99
CA PHE A 210 3.25 -24.31 -17.38
C PHE A 210 4.32 -23.24 -17.64
N GLY A 211 5.50 -23.64 -18.14
CA GLY A 211 6.41 -22.90 -19.04
C GLY A 211 6.79 -21.41 -18.85
N THR A 212 6.26 -20.67 -17.88
CA THR A 212 6.54 -19.25 -17.60
C THR A 212 7.55 -19.10 -16.45
N SER A 213 8.29 -17.99 -16.40
CA SER A 213 9.24 -17.76 -15.31
C SER A 213 8.53 -17.66 -13.95
N ASP A 214 9.15 -18.22 -12.91
CA ASP A 214 8.60 -18.25 -11.55
C ASP A 214 8.23 -16.85 -11.02
N GLU A 215 8.99 -15.82 -11.41
CA GLU A 215 8.76 -14.42 -11.08
C GLU A 215 7.46 -13.87 -11.70
N TYR A 216 7.16 -14.24 -12.95
CA TYR A 216 5.99 -13.76 -13.67
C TYR A 216 4.69 -14.12 -12.95
N ASN A 217 4.56 -15.38 -12.52
CA ASN A 217 3.37 -15.87 -11.84
C ASN A 217 3.18 -15.20 -10.48
N TYR A 218 4.28 -14.91 -9.78
CA TYR A 218 4.26 -14.17 -8.53
C TYR A 218 3.68 -12.75 -8.72
N TYR A 219 4.16 -12.01 -9.71
CA TYR A 219 3.66 -10.66 -10.00
C TYR A 219 2.22 -10.65 -10.54
N MET A 220 1.78 -11.69 -11.25
CA MET A 220 0.39 -11.86 -11.67
C MET A 220 -0.57 -11.99 -10.48
N GLY A 221 -0.20 -12.79 -9.47
CA GLY A 221 -0.99 -12.88 -8.23
C GLY A 221 -1.06 -11.53 -7.50
N ILE A 222 0.03 -10.76 -7.50
CA ILE A 222 0.04 -9.39 -6.96
C ILE A 222 -0.89 -8.46 -7.75
N ALA A 223 -0.85 -8.52 -9.09
CA ALA A 223 -1.67 -7.69 -9.97
C ALA A 223 -3.17 -7.94 -9.74
N LEU A 224 -3.60 -9.20 -9.59
CA LEU A 224 -4.99 -9.56 -9.31
C LEU A 224 -5.50 -8.94 -8.00
N VAL A 225 -4.73 -9.05 -6.92
CA VAL A 225 -5.15 -8.48 -5.62
C VAL A 225 -5.12 -6.95 -5.69
N THR A 226 -4.17 -6.36 -6.42
CA THR A 226 -4.13 -4.92 -6.68
C THR A 226 -5.38 -4.43 -7.43
N LEU A 227 -5.88 -5.21 -8.40
CA LEU A 227 -7.12 -4.89 -9.11
C LEU A 227 -8.33 -4.90 -8.15
N LEU A 228 -8.47 -5.93 -7.32
CA LEU A 228 -9.54 -6.01 -6.31
C LEU A 228 -9.47 -4.85 -5.31
N ALA A 229 -8.27 -4.50 -4.84
CA ALA A 229 -8.02 -3.35 -3.99
C ALA A 229 -8.44 -2.03 -4.65
N SER A 230 -8.21 -1.91 -5.96
CA SER A 230 -8.58 -0.73 -6.74
C SER A 230 -10.09 -0.61 -6.90
N VAL A 231 -10.81 -1.70 -7.15
CA VAL A 231 -12.28 -1.73 -7.14
C VAL A 231 -12.81 -1.32 -5.77
N TRP A 232 -12.20 -1.83 -4.70
CA TRP A 232 -12.54 -1.42 -3.34
C TRP A 232 -12.26 0.08 -3.11
N GLN A 233 -11.21 0.65 -3.70
CA GLN A 233 -10.95 2.09 -3.62
C GLN A 233 -11.97 2.93 -4.39
N LEU A 234 -12.40 2.47 -5.57
CA LEU A 234 -13.46 3.12 -6.35
C LEU A 234 -14.82 3.11 -5.64
N TYR A 235 -15.12 2.03 -4.91
CA TYR A 235 -16.34 1.97 -4.09
C TYR A 235 -16.34 3.06 -3.01
N ASP A 236 -15.24 3.23 -2.27
CA ASP A 236 -15.13 4.28 -1.24
C ASP A 236 -15.20 5.69 -1.84
N PHE A 237 -14.71 5.85 -3.07
CA PHE A 237 -14.74 7.12 -3.78
C PHE A 237 -16.17 7.64 -4.01
N LYS A 238 -17.12 6.76 -4.33
CA LYS A 238 -18.54 7.12 -4.50
C LYS A 238 -19.10 7.89 -3.29
N TYR A 239 -18.63 7.56 -2.08
CA TYR A 239 -19.07 8.20 -0.84
C TYR A 239 -18.27 9.46 -0.49
N PHE A 240 -17.09 9.63 -1.08
CA PHE A 240 -16.22 10.79 -0.89
C PHE A 240 -16.66 11.98 -1.76
N ASP A 241 -16.94 11.72 -3.05
CA ASP A 241 -17.09 12.73 -4.09
C ASP A 241 -18.28 13.69 -3.82
N GLU A 242 -19.43 13.12 -3.47
CA GLU A 242 -20.67 13.88 -3.30
C GLU A 242 -20.64 14.84 -2.10
N LYS A 243 -19.97 14.47 -1.01
CA LYS A 243 -19.88 15.32 0.20
C LYS A 243 -18.71 16.30 0.13
N PHE A 244 -17.60 15.91 -0.50
CA PHE A 244 -16.41 16.73 -0.62
C PHE A 244 -16.62 17.91 -1.57
N PHE A 245 -17.12 17.67 -2.78
CA PHE A 245 -17.39 18.75 -3.74
C PHE A 245 -18.43 19.73 -3.19
N ASN A 246 -19.49 19.23 -2.57
CA ASN A 246 -20.47 20.08 -1.91
C ASN A 246 -19.85 20.95 -0.80
N HIS A 247 -18.90 20.42 -0.01
CA HIS A 247 -18.26 21.20 1.07
C HIS A 247 -17.21 22.19 0.56
N VAL A 248 -16.33 21.78 -0.36
CA VAL A 248 -15.24 22.61 -0.89
C VAL A 248 -15.77 23.70 -1.82
N TYR A 249 -16.76 23.40 -2.67
CA TYR A 249 -17.28 24.39 -3.61
C TYR A 249 -18.34 25.32 -3.00
N LYS A 250 -19.20 24.85 -2.08
CA LYS A 250 -20.22 25.72 -1.45
C LYS A 250 -19.68 26.60 -0.33
N ASN A 251 -18.58 26.25 0.33
CA ASN A 251 -18.00 27.13 1.36
C ASN A 251 -17.09 28.22 0.76
N LYS A 252 -17.01 29.37 1.44
CA LYS A 252 -16.11 30.50 1.14
C LYS A 252 -14.63 30.17 1.46
N THR A 253 -14.12 29.03 1.01
CA THR A 253 -12.67 28.77 1.02
C THR A 253 -11.98 29.63 -0.04
N ASN A 254 -10.75 30.09 0.24
CA ASN A 254 -9.94 30.85 -0.71
C ASN A 254 -9.73 30.04 -2.00
N THR A 255 -9.91 30.69 -3.15
CA THR A 255 -9.71 30.15 -4.51
C THR A 255 -8.41 29.37 -4.67
N PHE A 256 -7.32 29.81 -4.04
CA PHE A 256 -6.03 29.10 -4.07
C PHE A 256 -6.10 27.70 -3.45
N THR A 257 -6.72 27.58 -2.27
CA THR A 257 -6.92 26.29 -1.61
C THR A 257 -7.85 25.39 -2.42
N LYS A 258 -8.92 25.95 -3.01
CA LYS A 258 -9.81 25.19 -3.91
C LYS A 258 -9.04 24.64 -5.10
N ASN A 259 -8.22 25.47 -5.75
CA ASN A 259 -7.45 25.09 -6.92
C ASN A 259 -6.37 24.05 -6.59
N ILE A 260 -5.62 24.20 -5.49
CA ILE A 260 -4.63 23.19 -5.08
C ILE A 260 -5.30 21.89 -4.67
N THR A 261 -6.37 21.94 -3.90
CA THR A 261 -7.08 20.73 -3.47
C THR A 261 -7.68 20.00 -4.66
N PHE A 262 -8.29 20.72 -5.60
CA PHE A 262 -8.79 20.14 -6.85
C PHE A 262 -7.65 19.64 -7.75
N PHE A 263 -6.54 20.36 -7.84
CA PHE A 263 -5.37 19.95 -8.63
C PHE A 263 -4.71 18.69 -8.05
N VAL A 264 -4.48 18.62 -6.74
CA VAL A 264 -3.94 17.43 -6.06
C VAL A 264 -4.91 16.27 -6.19
N PHE A 265 -6.21 16.53 -6.04
CA PHE A 265 -7.25 15.54 -6.28
C PHE A 265 -7.21 15.03 -7.72
N MET A 266 -7.20 15.91 -8.72
CA MET A 266 -7.14 15.56 -10.14
C MET A 266 -5.83 14.87 -10.51
N LEU A 267 -4.67 15.34 -10.04
CA LEU A 267 -3.38 14.66 -10.25
C LEU A 267 -3.39 13.28 -9.64
N PHE A 268 -3.91 13.14 -8.42
CA PHE A 268 -4.02 11.85 -7.78
C PHE A 268 -4.97 10.92 -8.54
N HIS A 269 -6.12 11.42 -8.99
CA HIS A 269 -7.11 10.65 -9.75
C HIS A 269 -6.61 10.31 -11.15
N VAL A 270 -6.02 11.25 -11.87
CA VAL A 270 -5.43 11.03 -13.18
C VAL A 270 -4.25 10.09 -13.07
N SER A 271 -3.39 10.22 -12.05
CA SER A 271 -2.30 9.26 -11.81
C SER A 271 -2.83 7.88 -11.43
N PHE A 272 -3.91 7.81 -10.63
CA PHE A 272 -4.54 6.56 -10.24
C PHE A 272 -5.27 5.90 -11.42
N ILE A 273 -5.99 6.66 -12.25
CA ILE A 273 -6.73 6.22 -13.43
C ILE A 273 -5.78 5.84 -14.57
N ILE A 274 -4.74 6.65 -14.86
CA ILE A 274 -3.70 6.30 -15.83
C ILE A 274 -3.03 5.00 -15.39
N LYS A 275 -2.70 4.87 -14.10
CA LYS A 275 -2.16 3.63 -13.54
C LYS A 275 -3.17 2.47 -13.55
N TRP A 276 -4.46 2.74 -13.42
CA TRP A 276 -5.54 1.76 -13.54
C TRP A 276 -5.62 1.22 -14.97
N ILE A 277 -5.57 2.13 -15.95
CA ILE A 277 -5.55 1.84 -17.38
C ILE A 277 -4.27 1.08 -17.75
N GLU A 278 -3.12 1.46 -17.19
CA GLU A 278 -1.83 0.85 -17.48
C GLU A 278 -1.67 -0.53 -16.83
N ILE A 279 -2.09 -0.71 -15.56
CA ILE A 279 -2.17 -2.03 -14.92
C ILE A 279 -3.18 -2.91 -15.64
N TYR A 280 -4.31 -2.36 -16.09
CA TYR A 280 -5.31 -3.09 -16.88
C TYR A 280 -4.74 -3.50 -18.25
N PHE A 281 -4.05 -2.62 -18.97
CA PHE A 281 -3.42 -2.94 -20.24
C PHE A 281 -2.23 -3.89 -20.08
N GLN A 282 -1.44 -3.77 -19.02
CA GLN A 282 -0.42 -4.75 -18.68
C GLN A 282 -1.07 -6.09 -18.37
N SER A 283 -2.13 -6.13 -17.56
CA SER A 283 -2.86 -7.36 -17.25
C SER A 283 -3.52 -7.99 -18.49
N ILE A 284 -4.02 -7.19 -19.43
CA ILE A 284 -4.55 -7.64 -20.73
C ILE A 284 -3.42 -8.14 -21.63
N TYR A 285 -2.32 -7.41 -21.72
CA TYR A 285 -1.14 -7.81 -22.48
C TYR A 285 -0.62 -9.16 -21.96
N PHE A 286 -0.51 -9.30 -20.64
CA PHE A 286 -0.12 -10.52 -19.97
C PHE A 286 -1.14 -11.67 -20.14
N LEU A 287 -2.44 -11.38 -20.08
CA LEU A 287 -3.49 -12.36 -20.39
C LEU A 287 -3.45 -12.79 -21.86
N SER A 288 -3.18 -11.87 -22.78
CA SER A 288 -3.07 -12.17 -24.21
C SER A 288 -1.84 -13.02 -24.54
N MET A 289 -0.70 -12.75 -23.90
CA MET A 289 0.50 -13.59 -23.97
C MET A 289 0.23 -15.01 -23.44
N PHE A 290 -0.49 -15.13 -22.33
CA PHE A 290 -0.88 -16.42 -21.76
C PHE A 290 -1.79 -17.22 -22.71
N LEU A 291 -2.80 -16.57 -23.29
CA LEU A 291 -3.71 -17.21 -24.25
C LEU A 291 -2.99 -17.67 -25.52
N MET A 292 -1.99 -16.90 -26.01
CA MET A 292 -1.18 -17.26 -27.17
C MET A 292 -0.18 -18.40 -26.90
N GLN A 293 0.23 -18.63 -25.65
CA GLN A 293 1.11 -19.75 -25.29
C GLN A 293 0.34 -21.06 -25.00
N SER A 294 -0.97 -20.96 -24.73
CA SER A 294 -1.85 -22.11 -24.46
C SER A 294 -2.51 -22.73 -25.69
N SER A 295 -2.28 -22.14 -26.88
CA SER A 295 -2.75 -22.59 -28.20
C SER A 295 -1.62 -23.14 -29.05
#